data_AF-A0A2I2ZSZ1-F1
#
_entry.id   AF-A0A2I2ZSZ1-F1
#
_cell.length_a   1.000
_cell.length_b   1.000
_cell.length_c   1.000
_cell.angle_alpha   90.00
_cell.angle_beta   90.00
_cell.angle_gamma   90.00
#
_symmetry.space_group_name_H-M   'P 1'
#
loop_
_entity.id
_entity.type
_entity.pdbx_description
1 polymer ?
#
loop_
_entity_poly.entity_id
_entity_poly.type
_entity_poly.pdbx_seq_one_letter_code
_entity_poly.pdbx_strand_id
1 'polypeptide(L)'
;NIQVPREAWYWLRLEEETEEDEEEKEQDEDEYKSEDLSVLEKLQILTSYLREEHLYCIWCGTAYEDKEDLSSNCPGPTSADHD
;
A
#
# COMPACT_ATOMS: atom_id res chain seq x y z
N ASN A 1 -14.56 3.62 -5.05
CA ASN A 1 -14.58 3.45 -3.59
C ASN A 1 -13.90 2.13 -3.27
N ILE A 2 -12.85 2.12 -2.46
CA ILE A 2 -12.12 0.88 -2.13
C ILE A 2 -12.90 0.15 -1.05
N GLN A 3 -13.26 -1.11 -1.29
CA GLN A 3 -14.07 -1.92 -0.35
C GLN A 3 -13.24 -2.98 0.36
N VAL A 4 -12.17 -3.46 -0.29
CA VAL A 4 -11.24 -4.45 0.24
C VAL A 4 -9.82 -3.98 -0.11
N PRO A 5 -8.85 -4.10 0.82
CA PRO A 5 -7.45 -3.87 0.49
C PRO A 5 -6.95 -4.69 -0.70
N ARG A 6 -6.01 -4.13 -1.46
CA ARG A 6 -5.18 -4.95 -2.36
C ARG A 6 -4.28 -5.90 -1.56
N GLU A 7 -3.75 -5.41 -0.44
CA GLU A 7 -2.94 -6.20 0.49
C GLU A 7 -3.56 -6.08 1.88
N ALA A 8 -3.78 -7.21 2.58
CA ALA A 8 -4.48 -7.23 3.88
C ALA A 8 -3.88 -6.24 4.91
N TRP A 9 -2.55 -6.06 4.88
CA TRP A 9 -1.81 -5.17 5.78
C TRP A 9 -1.93 -3.67 5.46
N TYR A 10 -2.58 -3.27 4.36
CA TYR A 10 -2.84 -1.85 4.08
C TYR A 10 -3.78 -1.23 5.12
N TRP A 11 -4.68 -2.02 5.69
CA TRP A 11 -5.56 -1.58 6.77
C TRP A 11 -4.83 -1.83 8.08
N LEU A 12 -4.96 -0.87 9.01
CA LEU A 12 -4.58 -1.12 10.40
C LEU A 12 -5.43 -2.30 10.87
N ARG A 13 -4.78 -3.40 11.27
CA ARG A 13 -5.48 -4.46 11.99
C ARG A 13 -6.10 -3.79 13.22
N LEU A 14 -7.42 -3.88 13.35
CA LEU A 14 -8.06 -3.57 14.62
C LEU A 14 -7.48 -4.60 15.60
N GLU A 15 -6.69 -4.14 16.58
CA GLU A 15 -6.43 -4.95 17.76
C GLU A 15 -7.81 -5.16 18.40
N GLU A 16 -8.38 -6.35 18.23
CA GLU A 16 -9.60 -6.73 18.92
C GLU A 16 -9.30 -6.81 20.42
N GLU A 17 -9.56 -5.72 21.15
CA GLU A 17 -9.92 -5.81 22.56
C GLU A 17 -11.24 -6.60 22.63
N THR A 18 -11.17 -7.93 22.71
CA THR A 18 -11.81 -8.79 23.75
C THR A 18 -11.79 -10.27 23.34
N GLU A 19 -11.42 -11.07 24.34
CA GLU A 19 -11.57 -12.51 24.58
C GLU A 19 -12.59 -13.31 23.72
N GLU A 20 -12.15 -14.51 23.31
CA GLU A 20 -12.92 -15.66 22.78
C GLU A 20 -13.54 -15.53 21.37
N ASP A 21 -12.76 -15.85 20.33
CA ASP A 21 -13.26 -16.64 19.19
C ASP A 21 -12.10 -17.43 18.56
N GLU A 22 -11.91 -18.66 19.06
CA GLU A 22 -11.21 -19.72 18.35
C GLU A 22 -12.18 -20.31 17.30
N GLU A 23 -12.35 -19.71 16.12
CA GLU A 23 -12.90 -20.45 14.98
C GLU A 23 -12.53 -19.78 13.64
N GLU A 24 -11.88 -20.57 12.79
CA GLU A 24 -11.54 -20.29 11.38
C GLU A 24 -10.48 -19.22 11.08
N LYS A 25 -9.24 -19.46 11.56
CA LYS A 25 -8.05 -18.97 10.86
C LYS A 25 -7.86 -19.77 9.57
N GLU A 26 -8.65 -19.47 8.54
CA GLU A 26 -8.15 -19.57 7.17
C GLU A 26 -6.98 -18.57 7.10
N GLN A 27 -5.77 -19.04 7.43
CA GLN A 27 -4.54 -18.28 7.25
C GLN A 27 -4.45 -17.99 5.75
N ASP A 28 -4.87 -16.79 5.39
CA ASP A 28 -4.80 -16.28 4.03
C ASP A 28 -3.33 -16.34 3.61
N GLU A 29 -3.00 -17.08 2.55
CA GLU A 29 -1.61 -17.30 2.12
C GLU A 29 -0.87 -15.96 1.85
N ASP A 30 -1.61 -14.89 1.54
CA ASP A 30 -1.06 -13.55 1.35
C ASP A 30 -0.72 -12.85 2.68
N GLU A 31 -1.34 -13.25 3.79
CA GLU A 31 -1.02 -12.77 5.13
C GLU A 31 0.37 -13.25 5.58
N TYR A 32 0.68 -14.53 5.34
CA TYR A 32 1.98 -15.12 5.67
C TYR A 32 3.11 -14.44 4.88
N LYS A 33 2.87 -14.15 3.59
CA LYS A 33 3.86 -13.47 2.73
C LYS A 33 4.09 -12.01 3.11
N SER A 34 3.15 -11.39 3.82
CA SER A 34 3.20 -10.00 4.27
C SER A 34 3.99 -9.79 5.57
N GLU A 35 4.00 -10.77 6.47
CA GLU A 35 4.73 -10.66 7.74
C GLU A 35 6.26 -10.65 7.54
N ASP A 36 6.74 -11.26 6.46
CA ASP A 36 8.15 -11.28 6.09
C ASP A 36 8.65 -10.00 5.40
N LEU A 37 7.75 -9.10 4.96
CA LEU A 37 8.14 -7.87 4.27
C LEU A 37 8.64 -6.82 5.27
N SER A 38 9.81 -6.27 4.99
CA SER A 38 10.33 -5.11 5.71
C SER A 38 9.43 -3.88 5.52
N VAL A 39 9.53 -2.92 6.44
CA VAL A 39 8.80 -1.64 6.34
C VAL A 39 9.11 -0.92 5.02
N LEU A 40 10.34 -1.04 4.52
CA LEU A 40 10.74 -0.43 3.25
C LEU A 40 10.05 -1.10 2.06
N GLU A 41 9.98 -2.43 2.04
CA GLU A 41 9.28 -3.17 0.98
C GLU A 41 7.78 -2.88 0.99
N LYS A 42 7.17 -2.83 2.18
CA LYS A 42 5.77 -2.40 2.34
C LYS A 42 5.56 -0.99 1.77
N LEU A 43 6.44 -0.05 2.09
CA LEU A 43 6.37 1.30 1.53
C LEU A 43 6.49 1.30 -0.01
N GLN A 44 7.40 0.52 -0.57
CA GLN A 44 7.58 0.41 -2.02
C GLN A 44 6.34 -0.19 -2.71
N ILE A 45 5.73 -1.21 -2.12
CA ILE A 45 4.48 -1.81 -2.63
C ILE A 45 3.34 -0.79 -2.58
N LEU A 46 3.16 -0.11 -1.45
CA LEU A 46 2.11 0.88 -1.27
C LEU A 46 2.26 2.08 -2.21
N THR A 47 3.47 2.62 -2.32
CA THR A 47 3.74 3.75 -3.22
C THR A 47 3.58 3.37 -4.69
N SER A 48 3.98 2.15 -5.07
CA SER A 48 3.74 1.63 -6.42
C SER A 48 2.23 1.53 -6.71
N TYR A 49 1.44 0.98 -5.78
CA TYR A 49 -0.01 0.91 -5.91
C TYR A 49 -0.64 2.30 -6.11
N LEU A 50 -0.24 3.30 -5.32
CA LEU A 50 -0.74 4.67 -5.47
C LEU A 50 -0.44 5.26 -6.85
N ARG A 51 0.76 5.03 -7.40
CA ARG A 51 1.16 5.55 -8.71
C ARG A 51 0.48 4.80 -9.87
N GLU A 52 0.30 3.49 -9.74
CA GLU A 52 -0.27 2.66 -10.82
C GLU A 52 -1.79 2.77 -10.90
N GLU A 53 -2.47 2.70 -9.75
CA GLU A 53 -3.94 2.64 -9.68
C GLU A 53 -4.56 4.02 -9.58
N HIS A 54 -3.94 4.92 -8.82
CA HIS A 54 -4.52 6.24 -8.49
C HIS A 54 -3.78 7.39 -9.15
N LEU A 55 -2.75 7.10 -9.96
CA LEU A 55 -1.88 8.12 -10.58
C LEU A 55 -1.43 9.16 -9.55
N TYR A 56 -1.13 8.72 -8.33
CA TYR A 56 -0.84 9.59 -7.20
C TYR A 56 0.59 9.40 -6.72
N CYS A 57 1.33 10.50 -6.59
CA CYS A 57 2.64 10.50 -5.93
C CYS A 57 2.52 11.13 -4.55
N ILE A 58 2.78 10.33 -3.50
CA ILE A 58 2.77 10.82 -2.12
C ILE A 58 3.86 11.87 -1.84
N TRP A 59 4.98 11.79 -2.56
CA TRP A 59 6.11 12.70 -2.39
C TRP A 59 5.85 14.06 -3.06
N CYS A 60 5.15 14.10 -4.20
CA CYS A 60 4.69 15.34 -4.80
C CYS A 60 3.45 15.91 -4.09
N GLY A 61 2.66 15.06 -3.43
CA GLY A 61 1.39 15.43 -2.82
C GLY A 61 0.29 15.74 -3.85
N THR A 62 0.35 15.14 -5.05
CA THR A 62 -0.64 15.38 -6.12
C THR A 62 -0.96 14.10 -6.89
N ALA A 63 -2.18 14.07 -7.43
CA ALA A 63 -2.58 13.14 -8.47
C ALA A 63 -2.30 13.73 -9.85
N TYR A 64 -2.13 12.86 -10.83
CA TYR A 64 -1.82 13.16 -12.23
C TYR A 64 -2.98 12.72 -13.12
N GLU A 65 -3.07 13.29 -14.32
CA GLU A 65 -4.18 13.03 -15.24
C GLU A 65 -4.10 11.62 -15.85
N ASP A 66 -2.89 11.19 -16.20
CA ASP A 66 -2.60 9.89 -16.79
C ASP A 66 -1.14 9.45 -16.51
N LYS A 67 -0.75 8.31 -17.11
CA LYS A 67 0.59 7.74 -16.94
C LYS A 67 1.68 8.58 -17.61
N GLU A 68 1.38 9.25 -18.72
CA GLU A 68 2.35 10.11 -19.40
C GLU A 68 2.60 11.38 -18.58
N ASP A 69 1.54 11.97 -18.03
CA ASP A 69 1.61 13.11 -17.11
C ASP A 69 2.44 12.78 -15.86
N LEU A 70 2.12 11.67 -15.19
CA LEU A 70 2.91 11.16 -14.05
C LEU A 70 4.39 10.98 -14.42
N SER A 71 4.69 10.35 -15.57
CA SER A 71 6.08 10.09 -15.97
C SER A 71 6.85 11.34 -16.36
N SER A 72 6.16 12.38 -16.82
CA SER A 72 6.78 13.61 -17.31
C SER A 72 6.96 14.65 -16.21
N ASN A 73 6.07 14.66 -15.22
CA ASN A 73 6.01 15.70 -14.20
C ASN A 73 6.43 15.24 -12.79
N CYS A 74 6.54 13.93 -12.53
CA CYS A 74 7.05 13.43 -11.26
C CYS A 74 8.56 13.12 -11.33
N PRO A 75 9.39 13.61 -10.39
CA PRO A 75 10.84 13.34 -10.35
C PRO A 75 11.24 11.87 -10.26
N GLY A 76 10.42 11.06 -9.58
CA GLY A 76 10.66 9.62 -9.44
C GLY A 76 9.72 8.97 -8.43
N PRO A 77 9.84 7.67 -8.15
CA PRO A 77 8.96 6.95 -7.24
C PRO A 77 9.36 7.02 -5.75
N THR A 78 10.58 7.45 -5.44
CA THR A 78 11.14 7.42 -4.08
C THR A 78 11.21 8.81 -3.45
N SER A 79 11.34 8.87 -2.13
CA SER A 79 11.54 10.14 -1.43
C SER A 79 12.80 10.86 -1.90
N ALA A 80 13.88 10.12 -2.17
CA ALA A 80 15.16 10.66 -2.60
C ALA A 80 15.11 11.34 -3.98
N ASP A 81 14.13 11.01 -4.82
CA ASP A 81 13.94 11.69 -6.10
C ASP A 81 13.38 13.12 -5.93
N HIS A 82 12.94 13.48 -4.72
CA HIS A 82 12.27 14.74 -4.40
C HIS A 82 13.02 15.60 -3.37
N ASP A 83 14.27 15.26 -3.06
CA ASP A 83 15.18 16.04 -2.20
C ASP A 83 15.81 17.25 -2.94
#